data_AF-A0A9P5T1F3-F1
#
_entry.id   AF-A0A9P5T1F3-F1
#
_cell.length_a   1.000
_cell.length_b   1.000
_cell.length_c   1.000
_cell.angle_alpha   90.00
_cell.angle_beta   90.00
_cell.angle_gamma   90.00
#
_symmetry.space_group_name_H-M   'P 1'
#
loop_
_entity.id
_entity.type
_entity.pdbx_description
1 polymer ?
#
loop_
_entity_poly.entity_id
_entity_poly.type
_entity_poly.pdbx_seq_one_letter_code
_entity_poly.pdbx_strand_id
1 'polypeptide(L)' 'MGGYLQPDPAVEKWIRMRDSQAQYFRWSSRNIRSVAALGLVIPAGLLYLSLAYNNQFKWAAKGPSPKPADAEDA' A
#
# COMPACT_ATOMS: atom_id res chain seq x y z
N MET A 1 -15.17 16.95 34.84
CA MET A 1 -15.12 17.77 33.60
C MET A 1 -13.65 17.93 33.26
N GLY A 2 -13.20 17.29 32.18
CA GLY A 2 -11.79 17.05 31.86
C GLY A 2 -10.93 18.31 31.89
N GLY A 3 -9.70 18.16 32.39
CA GLY A 3 -8.72 19.24 32.49
C GLY A 3 -8.50 19.92 31.14
N TYR A 4 -8.53 21.24 31.14
CA TYR A 4 -8.25 22.07 29.98
C TYR A 4 -6.86 21.73 29.44
N LEU A 5 -6.80 21.23 28.20
CA LEU A 5 -5.54 21.00 27.51
C LEU A 5 -4.93 22.37 27.21
N GLN A 6 -3.74 22.64 27.73
CA GLN A 6 -3.05 23.90 27.47
C GLN A 6 -2.72 23.96 25.97
N PRO A 7 -3.18 24.99 25.22
CA PRO A 7 -2.82 25.12 23.81
C PRO A 7 -1.33 25.47 23.70
N ASP A 8 -0.56 24.58 23.05
CA ASP A 8 0.82 24.85 22.69
C ASP A 8 0.87 25.60 21.34
N PRO A 9 1.33 26.86 21.30
CA PRO A 9 1.40 27.63 20.07
C PRO A 9 2.31 26.99 19.00
N ALA A 10 3.33 26.22 19.41
CA ALA A 10 4.20 25.52 18.46
C ALA A 10 3.45 24.39 17.74
N VAL A 11 2.66 23.62 18.49
CA VAL A 11 1.83 22.54 17.94
C VAL A 11 0.75 23.11 17.01
N GLU A 12 0.05 24.17 17.43
CA GLU A 12 -0.95 24.81 16.58
C GLU A 12 -0.34 25.34 15.28
N LYS A 13 0.84 25.96 15.34
CA LYS A 13 1.53 26.44 14.15
C LYS A 13 1.90 25.28 13.23
N TRP A 14 2.41 24.17 13.76
CA TRP A 14 2.75 22.98 12.98
C TRP A 14 1.51 22.38 12.31
N ILE A 15 0.38 22.30 13.02
CA ILE A 15 -0.90 21.86 12.45
C ILE A 15 -1.31 22.78 11.30
N ARG A 16 -1.30 24.11 11.51
CA ARG A 16 -1.65 25.10 10.46
C ARG A 16 -0.73 24.99 9.23
N MET A 17 0.57 24.75 9.44
CA MET A 17 1.50 24.55 8.33
C MET A 17 1.14 23.33 7.48
N ARG A 18 0.65 22.24 8.09
CA ARG A 18 0.25 21.02 7.38
C ARG A 18 -1.08 21.19 6.66
N ASP A 19 -2.04 21.84 7.31
CA ASP A 19 -3.36 22.05 6.75
C ASP A 19 -3.32 22.96 5.51
N SER A 20 -2.45 23.98 5.55
CA SER A 20 -2.28 24.92 4.44
C SER A 20 -1.32 24.45 3.32
N GLN A 21 -0.80 23.21 3.36
CA GLN A 21 0.21 22.74 2.40
C GLN A 21 -0.23 22.83 0.93
N ALA A 22 -1.51 22.58 0.66
CA ALA A 22 -2.04 22.62 -0.70
C ALA A 22 -2.00 24.04 -1.31
N GLN A 23 -2.18 25.07 -0.49
CA GLN A 23 -2.21 26.47 -0.94
C GLN A 23 -0.83 26.95 -1.41
N TYR A 24 0.24 26.41 -0.84
CA TYR A 24 1.62 26.81 -1.14
C TYR A 24 2.35 25.79 -2.03
N PHE A 25 1.63 24.82 -2.58
CA PHE A 25 2.24 23.81 -3.45
C PHE A 25 2.68 24.43 -4.78
N ARG A 26 3.88 24.06 -5.25
CA ARG A 26 4.42 24.48 -6.53
C ARG A 26 4.92 23.29 -7.33
N TRP A 27 4.63 23.30 -8.63
CA TRP A 27 5.19 22.34 -9.59
C TRP A 27 6.65 22.65 -9.87
N SER A 28 7.53 22.04 -9.07
CA SER A 28 8.97 22.02 -9.33
C SER A 28 9.37 20.69 -9.97
N SER A 29 10.50 20.64 -10.67
CA SER A 29 11.00 19.40 -11.28
C SER A 29 11.14 18.26 -10.27
N ARG A 30 11.45 18.58 -9.00
CA ARG A 30 11.50 17.59 -7.92
C ARG A 30 10.10 17.07 -7.55
N ASN A 31 9.13 17.96 -7.37
CA ASN A 31 7.77 17.57 -6.98
C ASN A 31 7.07 16.79 -8.10
N ILE A 32 7.27 17.19 -9.36
CA ILE A 32 6.74 16.48 -10.52
C ILE A 32 7.26 15.05 -10.56
N ARG A 33 8.56 14.83 -10.34
CA ARG A 33 9.15 13.48 -10.28
C ARG A 33 8.54 12.65 -9.17
N SER A 34 8.38 13.21 -7.97
CA SER A 34 7.77 12.49 -6.85
C SER A 34 6.32 12.12 -7.12
N VAL A 35 5.53 13.06 -7.66
CA VAL A 35 4.11 12.81 -8.00
C VAL A 35 4.00 11.78 -9.12
N ALA A 36 4.82 11.85 -10.16
CA ALA A 36 4.80 10.87 -11.23
C ALA A 36 5.22 9.47 -10.74
N ALA A 37 6.27 9.38 -9.94
CA ALA A 37 6.76 8.11 -9.40
C ALA A 37 5.72 7.45 -8.48
N LEU A 38 5.23 8.18 -7.48
CA LEU A 38 4.33 7.65 -6.46
C LEU A 38 2.88 7.54 -6.95
N GLY A 39 2.43 8.48 -7.79
CA GLY A 39 1.04 8.55 -8.24
C GLY A 39 0.73 7.72 -9.49
N LEU A 40 1.74 7.44 -10.33
CA LEU A 40 1.51 6.72 -11.60
C LEU A 40 2.42 5.52 -11.74
N VAL A 41 3.75 5.70 -11.67
CA VAL A 41 4.71 4.64 -12.03
C VAL A 41 4.59 3.43 -11.10
N ILE A 42 4.60 3.65 -9.79
CA ILE A 42 4.49 2.58 -8.80
C ILE A 42 3.13 1.87 -8.88
N PRO A 43 1.97 2.56 -8.82
CA PRO A 43 0.69 1.87 -8.88
C PRO A 43 0.47 1.14 -10.22
N ALA A 44 0.89 1.73 -11.34
CA ALA A 44 0.81 1.05 -12.63
C ALA A 44 1.72 -0.18 -12.70
N GLY A 45 2.95 -0.09 -12.16
CA GLY A 45 3.87 -1.22 -12.08
C GLY A 45 3.34 -2.34 -11.20
N LEU A 46 2.78 -2.01 -10.03
CA LEU A 46 2.15 -2.99 -9.14
C LEU A 46 0.94 -3.66 -9.79
N LEU A 47 0.08 -2.89 -10.47
CA LEU A 47 -1.07 -3.43 -11.19
C LEU A 47 -0.63 -4.38 -12.31
N TYR A 48 0.36 -3.97 -13.10
CA TYR A 48 0.92 -4.80 -14.17
C TYR A 48 1.48 -6.12 -13.62
N LEU A 49 2.29 -6.05 -12.55
CA LEU A 49 2.84 -7.24 -11.90
C LEU A 49 1.73 -8.11 -11.32
N SER A 50 0.71 -7.52 -10.70
CA SER A 50 -0.44 -8.27 -10.17
C SER A 50 -1.16 -9.03 -11.27
N LEU A 51 -1.39 -8.43 -12.44
CA LEU A 51 -2.05 -9.07 -13.57
C LEU A 51 -1.17 -10.16 -14.22
N ALA A 52 0.10 -9.87 -14.47
CA ALA A 52 1.03 -10.82 -15.07
C ALA A 52 1.31 -12.01 -14.15
N TYR A 53 1.33 -11.78 -12.83
CA TYR A 53 1.66 -12.77 -11.81
C TYR A 53 0.45 -13.32 -11.03
N ASN A 54 -0.75 -13.11 -11.55
CA ASN A 54 -1.94 -13.67 -10.94
C ASN A 54 -1.98 -15.20 -11.11
N ASN A 55 -2.13 -15.94 -10.01
CA ASN A 55 -2.27 -17.41 -9.97
C ASN A 55 -1.11 -18.25 -10.54
N GLN A 56 -0.02 -17.64 -10.99
CA GLN A 56 1.12 -18.40 -11.54
C GLN A 56 1.88 -19.18 -10.47
N PHE A 57 1.90 -18.68 -9.24
CA PHE A 57 2.53 -19.38 -8.12
C PHE A 57 1.48 -19.94 -7.18
N LYS A 58 1.12 -21.21 -7.38
CA LYS A 58 0.33 -21.99 -6.44
C LYS A 58 1.28 -22.74 -5.51
N TRP A 59 1.64 -22.11 -4.40
CA TRP A 59 2.44 -22.73 -3.32
C TRP A 59 1.61 -23.69 -2.45
N ALA A 60 0.62 -24.36 -3.04
CA ALA A 60 -0.06 -25.43 -2.33
C ALA A 60 0.98 -26.50 -2.06
N ALA A 61 1.29 -26.74 -0.78
CA ALA A 61 2.14 -27.84 -0.38
C ALA A 61 1.58 -29.10 -1.06
N LYS A 62 2.39 -29.75 -1.89
CA LYS A 62 2.09 -31.09 -2.42
C LYS A 62 2.10 -32.02 -1.22
N GLY A 63 0.97 -32.08 -0.49
CA GLY A 63 0.74 -33.11 0.50
C GLY A 63 0.85 -34.47 -0.19
N PRO A 64 1.24 -35.54 0.53
CA PRO A 64 1.28 -36.87 -0.05
C PRO A 64 -0.05 -37.15 -0.75
N SER A 65 -0.02 -37.49 -2.03
CA SER A 65 -1.22 -37.87 -2.77
C SER A 65 -1.96 -38.93 -1.96
N PRO A 66 -3.28 -38.81 -1.73
CA PRO A 66 -4.02 -39.87 -1.05
C PRO A 66 -3.80 -41.17 -1.83
N LYS A 67 -3.20 -42.17 -1.17
CA LYS A 67 -3.06 -43.51 -1.74
C LYS A 67 -4.48 -43.99 -2.06
N PRO A 68 -4.75 -44.49 -3.28
CA PRO A 68 -6.08 -45.00 -3.60
C PRO A 68 -6.41 -46.07 -2.56
N ALA A 69 -7.46 -45.81 -1.79
CA ALA A 69 -8.13 -46.86 -1.07
C ALA A 69 -8.72 -47.78 -2.15
N ASP A 70 -8.56 -49.10 -1.95
CA ASP A 70 -9.37 -50.14 -2.60
C ASP A 70 -8.93 -50.52 -4.02
N ALA A 71 -7.85 -51.30 -4.11
CA ALA A 71 -7.58 -52.22 -5.22
C ALA A 71 -7.78 -53.68 -4.76
N GLU A 72 -8.72 -53.90 -3.85
CA GLU A 72 -9.17 -55.23 -3.42
C GLU A 72 -10.68 -55.29 -3.60
N ASP A 73 -11.13 -55.58 -4.82
CA ASP A 73 -12.46 -56.10 -5.16
C ASP A 73 -12.41 -56.51 -6.65
N ALA A 74 -11.71 -57.61 -6.95
CA ALA A 74 -11.67 -58.27 -8.26
C ALA A 74 -11.88 -59.77 -8.08
#